data_AF-A0A699YQH5-F1
#
_entry.id   AF-A0A699YQH5-F1
#
_cell.length_a   1.000
_cell.length_b   1.000
_cell.length_c   1.000
_cell.angle_alpha   90.00
_cell.angle_beta   90.00
_cell.angle_gamma   90.00
#
_symmetry.space_group_name_H-M   'P 1'
#
loop_
_entity.id
_entity.type
_entity.pdbx_description
1 polymer ?
#
loop_
_entity_poly.entity_id
_entity_poly.type
_entity_poly.pdbx_seq_one_letter_code
_entity_poly.pdbx_strand_id
1 'polypeptide(L)'
;MLEWAHGRKLRAQQSKASGLVEQNAYGKLLSRAGAVGLNATTSHDETRYFVSLPANKLELWFALESERFRAPVFRELYAEKKVIEEERRLRVDDAPLG
;
A
#
# COMPACT_ATOMS: atom_id res chain seq x y z
N MET A 1 9.14 -29.12 13.62
CA MET A 1 10.49 -28.51 13.49
C MET A 1 10.67 -27.70 12.19
N LEU A 2 10.11 -28.12 11.05
CA LEU A 2 10.16 -27.40 9.75
C LEU A 2 9.40 -26.07 9.71
N GLU A 3 8.21 -25.99 10.34
CA GLU A 3 7.39 -24.76 10.50
C GLU A 3 8.20 -23.57 11.07
N TRP A 4 9.05 -23.84 12.07
CA TRP A 4 9.86 -22.82 12.73
C TRP A 4 10.98 -22.24 11.86
N ALA A 5 11.47 -23.01 10.88
CA ALA A 5 12.53 -22.55 9.97
C ALA A 5 12.01 -21.56 8.93
N HIS A 6 10.80 -21.80 8.39
CA HIS A 6 10.17 -20.92 7.40
C HIS A 6 9.82 -19.55 7.99
N GLY A 7 9.27 -19.51 9.20
CA GLY A 7 8.96 -18.25 9.88
C GLY A 7 10.20 -17.38 10.16
N ARG A 8 11.33 -17.99 10.53
CA ARG A 8 12.60 -17.26 10.71
C ARG A 8 13.13 -16.70 9.40
N LYS A 9 13.08 -17.49 8.32
CA LYS A 9 13.51 -17.05 6.99
C LYS A 9 12.66 -15.87 6.50
N LEU A 10 11.33 -15.94 6.65
CA LEU A 10 10.43 -14.85 6.28
C LEU A 10 10.76 -13.56 7.05
N ARG A 11 10.89 -13.64 8.39
CA ARG A 11 11.26 -12.46 9.22
C ARG A 11 12.58 -11.83 8.81
N ALA A 12 13.58 -12.66 8.49
CA ALA A 12 14.87 -12.16 8.02
C ALA A 12 14.74 -11.42 6.67
N GLN A 13 13.92 -11.93 5.74
CA GLN A 13 13.67 -11.25 4.46
C GLN A 13 12.86 -9.96 4.65
N GLN A 14 11.86 -9.96 5.53
CA GLN A 14 11.08 -8.76 5.87
C GLN A 14 11.98 -7.66 6.46
N SER A 15 12.90 -8.02 7.37
CA SER A 15 13.85 -7.07 7.96
C SER A 15 14.77 -6.47 6.89
N LYS A 16 15.29 -7.28 5.97
CA LYS A 16 16.10 -6.78 4.84
C LYS A 16 15.28 -5.87 3.91
N ALA A 17 14.04 -6.25 3.59
CA ALA A 17 13.17 -5.47 2.73
C ALA A 17 12.79 -4.12 3.36
N SER A 18 12.55 -4.09 4.68
CA SER A 18 12.24 -2.87 5.43
C SER A 18 13.34 -1.80 5.33
N GLY A 19 14.61 -2.20 5.26
CA GLY A 19 15.74 -1.29 5.06
C GLY A 19 15.78 -0.60 3.68
N LEU A 20 14.96 -1.06 2.71
CA LEU A 20 14.86 -0.49 1.37
C LEU A 20 13.59 0.37 1.17
N VAL A 21 12.78 0.52 2.21
CA VAL A 21 11.50 1.24 2.13
C VAL A 21 11.72 2.72 2.41
N GLU A 22 11.26 3.56 1.49
CA GLU A 22 11.01 4.97 1.79
C GLU A 22 9.53 5.18 2.12
N GLN A 23 9.25 5.47 3.39
CA GLN A 23 7.89 5.61 3.91
C GLN A 23 7.09 6.68 3.16
N ASN A 24 5.95 6.27 2.61
CA ASN A 24 5.02 7.12 1.85
C ASN A 24 5.69 7.93 0.71
N ALA A 25 6.70 7.34 0.03
CA ALA A 25 7.40 8.02 -1.07
C ALA A 25 6.44 8.45 -2.20
N TYR A 26 5.48 7.59 -2.56
CA TYR A 26 4.49 7.87 -3.60
C TYR A 26 3.64 9.10 -3.27
N GLY A 27 3.04 9.14 -2.08
CA GLY A 27 2.23 10.27 -1.64
C GLY A 27 3.04 11.56 -1.46
N LYS A 28 4.27 11.47 -0.94
CA LYS A 28 5.18 12.62 -0.83
C LYS A 28 5.55 13.21 -2.20
N LEU A 29 5.83 12.36 -3.18
CA LEU A 29 6.16 12.78 -4.53
C LEU A 29 4.96 13.50 -5.18
N LEU A 30 3.77 12.91 -5.10
CA LEU A 30 2.54 13.53 -5.58
C LEU A 30 2.25 14.86 -4.87
N SER A 31 2.37 14.90 -3.54
CA SER A 31 2.16 16.14 -2.76
C SER A 31 3.14 17.24 -3.17
N ARG A 32 4.43 16.94 -3.37
CA ARG A 32 5.42 17.89 -3.90
C ARG A 32 5.09 18.37 -5.32
N ALA A 33 4.41 17.55 -6.11
CA ALA A 33 3.92 17.91 -7.44
C ALA A 33 2.61 18.73 -7.42
N GLY A 34 2.08 19.07 -6.24
CA GLY A 34 0.84 19.82 -6.05
C GLY A 34 -0.43 18.97 -6.06
N ALA A 35 -0.31 17.66 -5.83
CA ALA A 35 -1.46 16.78 -5.78
C ALA A 35 -2.36 17.04 -4.57
N VAL A 36 -3.67 16.89 -4.78
CA VAL A 36 -4.68 16.91 -3.71
C VAL A 36 -5.65 15.74 -3.89
N GLY A 37 -6.28 15.31 -2.80
CA GLY A 37 -7.30 14.26 -2.84
C GLY A 37 -6.78 12.88 -3.23
N LEU A 38 -5.49 12.58 -2.98
CA LEU A 38 -4.94 11.24 -3.18
C LEU A 38 -5.66 10.24 -2.26
N ASN A 39 -6.40 9.31 -2.85
CA ASN A 39 -7.09 8.27 -2.10
C ASN A 39 -7.43 7.06 -3.00
N ALA A 40 -7.96 6.01 -2.39
CA ALA A 40 -8.46 4.83 -3.06
C ALA A 40 -9.73 4.30 -2.36
N THR A 41 -10.59 3.64 -3.12
CA THR A 41 -11.74 2.90 -2.58
C THR A 41 -11.83 1.54 -3.24
N THR A 42 -12.12 0.51 -2.45
CA THR A 42 -12.30 -0.87 -2.94
C THR A 42 -13.73 -1.32 -2.68
N SER A 43 -14.37 -1.89 -3.70
CA SER A 43 -15.66 -2.57 -3.61
C SER A 43 -15.52 -4.02 -4.07
N HIS A 44 -16.64 -4.74 -4.19
CA HIS A 44 -16.63 -6.10 -4.72
C HIS A 44 -16.21 -6.19 -6.19
N ASP A 45 -16.56 -5.17 -7.00
CA ASP A 45 -16.42 -5.23 -8.46
C ASP A 45 -15.22 -4.41 -8.97
N GLU A 46 -14.72 -3.47 -8.17
CA GLU A 46 -13.63 -2.60 -8.62
C GLU A 46 -12.79 -2.04 -7.48
N THR A 47 -11.58 -1.62 -7.84
CA THR A 47 -10.74 -0.77 -7.01
C THR A 47 -10.48 0.53 -7.76
N ARG A 48 -10.92 1.65 -7.18
CA ARG A 48 -10.74 2.98 -7.76
C ARG A 48 -9.61 3.68 -7.03
N TYR A 49 -8.68 4.22 -7.80
CA TYR A 49 -7.63 5.10 -7.31
C TYR A 49 -7.80 6.48 -7.94
N PHE A 50 -7.68 7.53 -7.14
CA PHE A 50 -7.92 8.88 -7.62
C PHE A 50 -7.01 9.90 -6.94
N VAL A 51 -6.66 10.93 -7.71
CA VAL A 51 -5.83 12.05 -7.31
C VAL A 51 -6.07 13.21 -8.27
N SER A 52 -6.06 14.44 -7.76
CA SER A 52 -6.09 15.65 -8.59
C SER A 52 -4.69 16.24 -8.67
N LEU A 53 -4.23 16.56 -9.88
CA LEU A 53 -2.92 17.14 -10.16
C LEU A 53 -3.04 18.40 -11.01
N PRO A 54 -2.08 19.34 -10.95
CA PRO A 54 -1.99 20.43 -11.93
C PRO A 54 -1.92 19.89 -13.37
N ALA A 55 -2.57 20.56 -14.31
CA ALA A 55 -2.69 20.08 -15.70
C ALA A 55 -1.34 19.81 -16.39
N ASN A 56 -0.30 20.54 -16.02
CA ASN A 56 1.06 20.35 -16.53
C ASN A 56 1.81 19.14 -15.92
N LYS A 57 1.14 18.28 -15.15
CA LYS A 57 1.69 17.06 -14.53
C LYS A 57 1.12 15.77 -15.13
N LEU A 58 0.47 15.84 -16.30
CA LEU A 58 -0.13 14.67 -16.95
C LEU A 58 0.89 13.55 -17.24
N GLU A 59 2.09 13.89 -17.73
CA GLU A 59 3.14 12.90 -17.98
C GLU A 59 3.63 12.21 -16.70
N LEU A 60 3.74 12.98 -15.61
CA LEU A 60 4.10 12.45 -14.30
C LEU A 60 3.04 11.44 -13.83
N TRP A 61 1.77 11.77 -13.98
CA TRP A 61 0.67 10.87 -13.62
C TRP A 61 0.76 9.56 -14.41
N PHE A 62 0.93 9.62 -15.74
CA PHE A 62 1.08 8.42 -16.56
C PHE A 62 2.27 7.56 -16.14
N ALA A 63 3.43 8.16 -15.87
CA ALA A 63 4.62 7.43 -15.46
C ALA A 63 4.39 6.70 -14.11
N LEU A 64 3.85 7.41 -13.12
CA LEU A 64 3.62 6.86 -11.78
C LEU A 64 2.57 5.75 -11.78
N GLU A 65 1.44 5.98 -12.45
CA GLU A 65 0.35 5.03 -12.52
C GLU A 65 0.73 3.79 -13.33
N SER A 66 1.49 3.95 -14.43
CA SER A 66 2.04 2.83 -15.19
C SER A 66 2.91 1.94 -14.32
N GLU A 67 3.89 2.50 -13.61
CA GLU A 67 4.79 1.71 -12.75
C GLU A 67 4.05 1.03 -11.60
N ARG A 68 3.05 1.71 -11.02
CA ARG A 68 2.23 1.17 -9.93
C ARG A 68 1.53 -0.14 -10.34
N PHE A 69 1.07 -0.24 -11.58
CA PHE A 69 0.39 -1.44 -12.08
C PHE A 69 1.32 -2.43 -12.79
N ARG A 70 2.40 -1.95 -13.42
CA ARG A 70 3.32 -2.79 -14.21
C ARG A 70 4.26 -3.62 -13.34
N ALA A 71 4.80 -3.05 -12.27
CA ALA A 71 5.86 -3.69 -11.47
C ALA A 71 5.79 -3.31 -9.97
N PRO A 72 4.68 -3.60 -9.27
CA PRO A 72 4.56 -3.27 -7.86
C PRO A 72 5.55 -4.09 -7.01
N VAL A 73 6.18 -3.44 -6.03
CA VAL A 73 7.11 -4.10 -5.10
C VAL A 73 6.57 -4.04 -3.67
N PHE A 74 5.98 -5.14 -3.21
CA PHE A 74 5.26 -5.21 -1.93
C PHE A 74 6.16 -5.47 -0.72
N ARG A 75 7.15 -4.60 -0.48
CA ARG A 75 8.12 -4.77 0.64
C ARG A 75 7.46 -4.80 2.02
N GLU A 76 6.32 -4.14 2.16
CA GLU A 76 5.59 -3.99 3.43
C GLU A 76 4.32 -4.83 3.53
N LEU A 77 4.06 -5.72 2.56
CA LEU A 77 2.80 -6.47 2.44
C LEU A 77 2.33 -7.09 3.76
N TYR A 78 3.24 -7.77 4.46
CA TYR A 78 2.91 -8.50 5.67
C TYR A 78 2.76 -7.60 6.91
N ALA A 79 3.39 -6.42 6.91
CA ALA A 79 3.14 -5.43 7.95
C ALA A 79 1.74 -4.84 7.75
N GLU A 80 1.42 -4.44 6.51
CA GLU A 80 0.12 -3.89 6.12
C GLU A 80 -1.01 -4.90 6.32
N LYS A 81 -0.81 -6.18 6.00
CA LYS A 81 -1.80 -7.24 6.23
C LYS A 81 -2.25 -7.29 7.70
N LYS A 82 -1.32 -7.10 8.65
CA LYS A 82 -1.65 -7.08 10.09
C LYS A 82 -2.47 -5.85 10.46
N VAL A 83 -2.18 -4.71 9.86
CA VAL A 83 -2.96 -3.48 10.04
C VAL A 83 -4.39 -3.68 9.52
N ILE A 84 -4.54 -4.30 8.34
CA ILE A 84 -5.86 -4.61 7.76
C ILE A 84 -6.62 -5.64 8.61
N GLU A 85 -5.95 -6.66 9.13
CA GLU A 85 -6.57 -7.64 10.05
C GLU A 85 -7.07 -6.95 11.33
N GLU A 86 -6.31 -6.00 11.87
CA GLU A 86 -6.70 -5.18 13.02
C GLU A 86 -7.88 -4.25 12.70
N GLU A 87 -7.87 -3.59 11.55
CA GLU A 87 -8.96 -2.73 11.10
C GLU A 87 -10.26 -3.52 10.92
N ARG A 88 -10.18 -4.71 10.32
CA ARG A 88 -11.31 -5.63 10.17
C ARG A 88 -11.85 -6.05 11.53
N ARG A 89 -10.97 -6.37 12.49
CA ARG A 89 -11.40 -6.75 13.84
C ARG A 89 -12.23 -5.63 14.48
N LEU A 90 -11.73 -4.40 14.44
CA LEU A 90 -12.40 -3.24 15.04
C LEU A 90 -13.71 -2.85 14.33
N ARG A 91 -13.78 -3.00 13.00
CA ARG A 91 -14.92 -2.54 12.19
C ARG A 91 -16.02 -3.57 12.00
N VAL A 92 -15.69 -4.86 12.02
CA VAL A 92 -16.60 -5.96 11.67
C VAL A 92 -16.75 -6.90 12.86
N ASP A 93 -15.63 -7.50 13.30
CA ASP A 93 -15.70 -8.58 14.28
C ASP A 93 -16.12 -8.10 15.69
N ASP A 94 -15.72 -6.87 16.07
CA ASP A 94 -16.08 -6.21 17.33
C ASP A 94 -17.30 -5.28 17.21
N ALA A 95 -17.93 -5.19 16.02
CA ALA A 95 -19.13 -4.39 15.83
C ALA A 95 -20.33 -5.08 16.50
N PRO A 96 -21.17 -4.37 17.28
CA PRO A 96 -22.24 -4.98 18.08
C PRO A 96 -23.35 -5.69 17.26
N LEU A 97 -23.33 -5.59 15.93
CA LEU A 97 -24.32 -6.20 15.03
C LEU A 97 -23.71 -7.10 13.94
N GLY A 98 -22.37 -7.24 13.87
CA GLY A 98 -21.67 -7.95 12.80
C GLY A 98 -21.51 -7.16 11.51
#